data_AF-A0A527ZFY9-F1
#
_entry.id   AF-A0A527ZFY9-F1
#
_cell.length_a   1.000
_cell.length_b   1.000
_cell.length_c   1.000
_cell.angle_alpha   90.00
_cell.angle_beta   90.00
_cell.angle_gamma   90.00
#
_symmetry.space_group_name_H-M   'P 1'
#
loop_
_entity.id
_entity.type
_entity.pdbx_description
1 polymer ?
#
loop_
_entity_poly.entity_id
_entity_poly.type
_entity_poly.pdbx_seq_one_letter_code
_entity_poly.pdbx_strand_id
1 'polypeptide(L)'
;MALFSSIAGLLVHVKAQKQRFPDIAEFRELAIAALKRQPGVESAIADPSDPAKINTRIGDTDIASDITNVFGYLNSYPDEDAEAAIDRFARALAEAHLAKAGENNLIAVVRTHQYVDQLTSTGMDLLSEPLVGELAIVYMADLPNS
;
A
#
# COMPACT_ATOMS: atom_id res chain seq x y z
N MET A 1 -25.92 1.94 -47.47
CA MET A 1 -25.76 0.59 -46.90
C MET A 1 -24.68 0.67 -45.83
N ALA A 2 -25.05 0.47 -44.57
CA ALA A 2 -24.14 0.52 -43.43
C ALA A 2 -23.57 -0.89 -43.18
N LEU A 3 -22.24 -1.02 -43.20
CA LEU A 3 -21.54 -2.24 -42.77
C LEU A 3 -21.14 -2.06 -41.31
N PHE A 4 -21.89 -2.71 -40.41
CA PHE A 4 -21.52 -2.88 -39.02
C PHE A 4 -20.46 -3.98 -38.93
N SER A 5 -19.20 -3.60 -38.78
CA SER A 5 -18.14 -4.54 -38.40
C SER A 5 -18.11 -4.64 -36.88
N SER A 6 -18.73 -5.70 -36.34
CA SER A 6 -18.65 -6.05 -34.93
C SER A 6 -17.22 -6.42 -34.55
N ILE A 7 -16.56 -5.59 -33.75
CA ILE A 7 -15.33 -5.96 -33.05
C ILE A 7 -15.76 -6.82 -31.86
N ALA A 8 -15.81 -8.13 -32.07
CA ALA A 8 -15.86 -9.10 -30.98
C ALA A 8 -14.48 -9.07 -30.29
N GLY A 9 -14.34 -8.20 -29.28
CA GLY A 9 -13.18 -8.18 -28.40
C GLY A 9 -13.17 -9.47 -27.59
N LEU A 10 -12.34 -10.43 -28.00
CA LEU A 10 -11.99 -11.58 -27.19
C LEU A 10 -11.27 -11.07 -25.94
N LEU A 11 -11.98 -11.02 -24.80
CA LEU A 11 -11.36 -10.84 -23.49
C LEU A 11 -10.56 -12.12 -23.18
N VAL A 12 -9.35 -12.21 -23.72
CA VAL A 12 -8.35 -13.15 -23.23
C VAL A 12 -8.10 -12.77 -21.78
N HIS A 13 -8.68 -13.54 -20.86
CA HIS A 13 -8.24 -13.52 -19.47
C HIS A 13 -6.80 -14.00 -19.49
N VAL A 14 -5.86 -13.06 -19.47
CA VAL A 14 -4.48 -13.36 -19.08
C VAL A 14 -4.59 -13.84 -17.64
N LYS A 15 -4.56 -15.16 -17.45
CA LYS A 15 -4.42 -15.74 -16.11
C LYS A 15 -3.08 -15.24 -15.59
N ALA A 16 -3.11 -14.53 -14.46
CA ALA A 16 -1.92 -14.22 -13.70
C ALA A 16 -1.14 -15.53 -13.51
N GLN A 17 0.15 -15.50 -13.83
CA GLN A 17 0.99 -16.68 -13.73
C GLN A 17 1.15 -16.99 -12.24
N LYS A 18 0.89 -18.24 -11.83
CA LYS A 18 1.03 -18.63 -10.42
C LYS A 18 2.44 -18.35 -9.94
N GLN A 19 2.61 -17.28 -9.17
CA GLN A 19 3.91 -16.85 -8.70
C GLN A 19 3.95 -17.03 -7.18
N ARG A 20 4.92 -17.83 -6.73
CA ARG A 20 5.24 -17.97 -5.32
C ARG A 20 6.62 -17.39 -5.09
N PHE A 21 6.78 -16.69 -3.97
CA PHE A 21 8.04 -16.09 -3.58
C PHE A 21 8.61 -16.94 -2.44
N PRO A 22 9.64 -17.76 -2.69
CA PRO A 22 10.19 -18.67 -1.68
C PRO A 22 10.94 -17.93 -0.58
N ASP A 23 11.43 -16.72 -0.88
CA ASP A 23 12.22 -15.90 0.01
C ASP A 23 11.72 -14.45 0.01
N ILE A 24 11.64 -13.87 1.20
CA ILE A 24 11.24 -12.48 1.39
C ILE A 24 12.32 -11.53 0.89
N ALA A 25 13.60 -11.92 0.92
CA ALA A 25 14.67 -11.09 0.37
C ALA A 25 14.58 -10.99 -1.17
N GLU A 26 14.27 -12.08 -1.86
CA GLU A 26 13.99 -12.04 -3.32
C GLU A 26 12.77 -11.17 -3.64
N PHE A 27 11.69 -11.31 -2.85
CA PHE A 27 10.50 -10.47 -3.00
C PHE A 27 10.81 -8.98 -2.76
N ARG A 28 11.66 -8.66 -1.78
CA ARG A 28 12.11 -7.30 -1.51
C ARG A 28 12.79 -6.67 -2.72
N GLU A 29 13.64 -7.39 -3.44
CA GLU A 29 14.32 -6.83 -4.60
C GLU A 29 13.32 -6.44 -5.71
N LEU A 30 12.25 -7.21 -5.88
CA LEU A 30 11.16 -6.88 -6.81
C LEU A 30 10.38 -5.64 -6.36
N ALA A 31 10.09 -5.53 -5.06
CA ALA A 31 9.44 -4.36 -4.48
C ALA A 31 10.33 -3.10 -4.59
N ILE A 32 11.64 -3.22 -4.36
CA ILE A 32 12.62 -2.13 -4.57
C ILE A 32 12.62 -1.68 -6.03
N ALA A 33 12.63 -2.63 -6.97
CA ALA A 33 12.57 -2.31 -8.39
C ALA A 33 11.29 -1.55 -8.75
N ALA A 34 10.13 -1.97 -8.21
CA ALA A 34 8.87 -1.29 -8.42
C ALA A 34 8.83 0.12 -7.80
N LEU A 35 9.38 0.30 -6.60
CA LEU A 35 9.51 1.61 -5.94
C LEU A 35 10.36 2.58 -6.76
N LYS A 36 11.50 2.13 -7.30
CA LYS A 36 12.37 2.96 -8.15
C LYS A 36 11.72 3.42 -9.45
N ARG A 37 10.64 2.76 -9.89
CA ARG A 37 9.84 3.19 -11.06
C ARG A 37 8.85 4.30 -10.71
N GLN A 38 8.57 4.54 -9.43
CA GLN A 38 7.58 5.54 -9.01
C GLN A 38 8.15 6.97 -9.12
N PRO A 39 7.36 7.94 -9.58
CA PRO A 39 7.76 9.35 -9.58
C PRO A 39 8.10 9.85 -8.17
N GLY A 40 9.16 10.65 -8.06
CA GLY A 40 9.56 11.28 -6.79
C GLY A 40 10.38 10.39 -5.86
N VAL A 41 10.53 9.09 -6.15
CA VAL A 41 11.44 8.20 -5.41
C VAL A 41 12.88 8.49 -5.84
N GLU A 42 13.69 8.98 -4.91
CA GLU A 42 15.12 9.27 -5.13
C GLU A 42 15.98 8.04 -4.85
N SER A 43 15.63 7.26 -3.83
CA SER A 43 16.30 6.01 -3.51
C SER A 43 15.35 5.02 -2.86
N ALA A 44 15.60 3.73 -3.09
CA ALA A 44 14.97 2.62 -2.38
C ALA A 44 16.05 1.55 -2.19
N ILE A 45 16.36 1.23 -0.95
CA ILE A 45 17.41 0.28 -0.59
C ILE A 45 16.92 -0.67 0.51
N ALA A 46 17.48 -1.88 0.52
CA ALA A 46 17.22 -2.84 1.57
C ALA A 46 17.70 -2.32 2.93
N ASP A 47 16.94 -2.59 3.98
CA ASP A 47 17.45 -2.42 5.34
C ASP A 47 18.53 -3.50 5.62
N PRO A 48 19.72 -3.13 6.10
CA PRO A 48 20.80 -4.10 6.35
C PRO A 48 20.52 -5.04 7.53
N SER A 49 19.58 -4.68 8.40
CA SER A 49 19.25 -5.43 9.62
C SER A 49 18.01 -6.32 9.47
N ASP A 50 17.18 -6.08 8.45
CA ASP A 50 15.88 -6.75 8.32
C ASP A 50 15.54 -7.03 6.84
N PRO A 51 15.43 -8.32 6.44
CA PRO A 51 15.17 -8.66 5.06
C PRO A 51 13.78 -8.27 4.56
N ALA A 52 12.83 -7.98 5.46
CA ALA A 52 11.48 -7.54 5.12
C ALA A 52 11.35 -6.02 4.92
N LYS A 53 12.40 -5.24 5.25
CA LYS A 53 12.32 -3.78 5.26
C LYS A 53 13.03 -3.12 4.09
N ILE A 54 12.43 -2.03 3.64
CA ILE A 54 12.95 -1.15 2.59
C ILE A 54 12.98 0.26 3.14
N ASN A 55 14.15 0.89 3.05
CA ASN A 55 14.35 2.30 3.33
C ASN A 55 14.27 3.07 2.01
N THR A 56 13.28 3.96 1.91
CA THR A 56 12.96 4.70 0.69
C THR A 56 13.05 6.21 0.97
N ARG A 57 13.74 6.95 0.10
CA ARG A 57 13.73 8.41 0.09
C ARG A 57 12.81 8.90 -1.02
N ILE A 58 11.80 9.68 -0.65
CA ILE A 58 10.83 10.28 -1.57
C ILE A 58 10.83 11.78 -1.33
N GLY A 59 11.38 12.56 -2.27
CA GLY A 59 11.74 13.95 -2.04
C GLY A 59 12.55 14.12 -0.76
N ASP A 60 12.12 15.02 0.13
CA ASP A 60 12.81 15.32 1.39
C ASP A 60 12.47 14.35 2.55
N THR A 61 11.72 13.26 2.29
CA THR A 61 11.24 12.34 3.34
C THR A 61 11.86 10.96 3.24
N ASP A 62 12.34 10.45 4.39
CA ASP A 62 12.76 9.07 4.57
C ASP A 62 11.60 8.22 5.12
N ILE A 63 11.31 7.10 4.46
CA ILE A 63 10.24 6.17 4.80
C ILE A 63 10.82 4.77 4.94
N ALA A 64 10.64 4.16 6.13
CA ALA A 64 10.89 2.74 6.34
C ALA A 64 9.59 1.97 6.12
N SER A 65 9.59 1.00 5.22
CA SER A 65 8.41 0.22 4.84
C SER A 65 8.67 -1.28 4.99
N ASP A 66 7.67 -2.00 5.48
CA ASP A 66 7.73 -3.45 5.74
C ASP A 66 6.86 -4.19 4.72
N ILE A 67 7.44 -5.18 4.04
CA ILE A 67 6.81 -5.91 2.94
C ILE A 67 6.17 -7.23 3.39
N THR A 68 6.28 -7.60 4.67
CA THR A 68 5.83 -8.89 5.21
C THR A 68 4.38 -9.18 4.87
N ASN A 69 3.51 -8.16 4.93
CA ASN A 69 2.09 -8.31 4.64
C ASN A 69 1.84 -8.63 3.15
N VAL A 70 2.51 -7.94 2.24
CA VAL A 70 2.35 -8.17 0.80
C VAL A 70 2.94 -9.53 0.41
N PHE A 71 4.09 -9.88 0.98
CA PHE A 71 4.71 -11.19 0.81
C PHE A 71 3.80 -12.33 1.30
N GLY A 72 3.26 -12.20 2.51
CA GLY A 72 2.35 -13.19 3.11
C GLY A 72 1.05 -13.34 2.32
N TYR A 73 0.51 -12.23 1.82
CA TYR A 73 -0.67 -12.22 0.94
C TYR A 73 -0.41 -13.01 -0.35
N LEU A 74 0.64 -12.67 -1.11
CA LEU A 74 0.91 -13.32 -2.39
C LEU A 74 1.25 -14.82 -2.25
N ASN A 75 1.87 -15.22 -1.14
CA ASN A 75 2.11 -16.64 -0.87
C ASN A 75 0.84 -17.41 -0.45
N SER A 76 -0.12 -16.72 0.18
CA SER A 76 -1.42 -17.29 0.56
C SER A 76 -2.40 -17.37 -0.62
N TYR A 77 -2.28 -16.43 -1.56
CA TYR A 77 -3.12 -16.32 -2.76
C TYR A 77 -2.26 -16.36 -4.04
N PRO A 78 -1.69 -17.52 -4.39
CA PRO A 78 -0.71 -17.63 -5.49
C PRO A 78 -1.33 -17.45 -6.89
N ASP A 79 -2.65 -17.35 -7.00
CA ASP A 79 -3.38 -17.06 -8.25
C ASP A 79 -3.54 -15.55 -8.50
N GLU A 80 -3.17 -14.70 -7.53
CA GLU A 80 -3.21 -13.24 -7.67
C GLU A 80 -2.12 -12.72 -8.60
N ASP A 81 -2.37 -11.55 -9.19
CA ASP A 81 -1.38 -10.85 -10.01
C ASP A 81 -0.32 -10.20 -9.11
N ALA A 82 0.82 -10.88 -8.99
CA ALA A 82 1.92 -10.43 -8.15
C ALA A 82 2.51 -9.09 -8.61
N GLU A 83 2.61 -8.85 -9.93
CA GLU A 83 3.11 -7.58 -10.45
C GLU A 83 2.16 -6.44 -10.08
N ALA A 84 0.86 -6.64 -10.29
CA ALA A 84 -0.14 -5.64 -9.92
C ALA A 84 -0.18 -5.37 -8.40
N ALA A 85 0.03 -6.38 -7.56
CA ALA A 85 0.08 -6.23 -6.11
C ALA A 85 1.32 -5.45 -5.64
N ILE A 86 2.50 -5.77 -6.21
CA ILE A 86 3.76 -5.06 -5.92
C ILE A 86 3.67 -3.60 -6.40
N ASP A 87 3.13 -3.36 -7.59
CA ASP A 87 2.96 -2.01 -8.13
C ASP A 87 1.95 -1.20 -7.32
N ARG A 88 0.89 -1.83 -6.82
CA ARG A 88 -0.07 -1.19 -5.90
C ARG A 88 0.62 -0.77 -4.61
N PHE A 89 1.43 -1.64 -4.02
CA PHE A 89 2.22 -1.33 -2.83
C PHE A 89 3.17 -0.15 -3.08
N ALA A 90 3.95 -0.20 -4.17
CA ALA A 90 4.90 0.85 -4.50
C ALA A 90 4.22 2.20 -4.74
N ARG A 91 3.11 2.21 -5.50
CA ARG A 91 2.32 3.41 -5.75
C ARG A 91 1.72 3.98 -4.47
N ALA A 92 1.14 3.14 -3.61
CA ALA A 92 0.56 3.58 -2.34
C ALA A 92 1.61 4.27 -1.44
N LEU A 93 2.83 3.74 -1.39
CA LEU A 93 3.94 4.37 -0.65
C LEU A 93 4.35 5.72 -1.25
N ALA A 94 4.49 5.80 -2.57
CA ALA A 94 4.89 7.04 -3.24
C ALA A 94 3.81 8.13 -3.15
N GLU A 95 2.54 7.75 -3.29
CA GLU A 95 1.41 8.68 -3.20
C GLU A 95 1.10 9.10 -1.76
N ALA A 96 1.27 8.22 -0.77
CA ALA A 96 1.07 8.57 0.64
C ALA A 96 1.97 9.74 1.08
N HIS A 97 3.16 9.88 0.48
CA HIS A 97 4.03 11.03 0.71
C HIS A 97 3.48 12.32 0.10
N LEU A 98 2.81 12.24 -1.05
CA LEU A 98 2.25 13.39 -1.77
C LEU A 98 0.89 13.82 -1.21
N ALA A 99 0.14 12.87 -0.65
CA ALA A 99 -1.19 13.10 -0.13
C ALA A 99 -1.14 13.68 1.28
N LYS A 100 -1.04 15.00 1.38
CA LYS A 100 -1.29 15.69 2.65
C LYS A 100 -2.77 15.57 3.00
N ALA A 101 -3.04 15.17 4.24
CA ALA A 101 -4.36 15.34 4.83
C ALA A 101 -4.70 16.84 4.84
N GLY A 102 -5.92 17.16 4.41
CA GLY A 102 -6.47 18.50 4.35
C GLY A 102 -7.98 18.44 4.53
N GLU A 103 -8.63 19.59 4.67
CA GLU A 103 -10.06 19.66 5.01
C GLU A 103 -10.96 18.87 4.04
N ASN A 104 -10.57 18.77 2.77
CA ASN A 104 -11.37 18.11 1.72
C ASN A 104 -11.23 16.58 1.69
N ASN A 105 -10.29 15.99 2.44
CA ASN A 105 -10.08 14.55 2.50
C ASN A 105 -9.98 14.04 3.94
N LEU A 106 -10.43 14.84 4.93
CA LEU A 106 -10.53 14.39 6.32
C LEU A 106 -11.90 13.77 6.57
N ILE A 107 -11.91 12.54 7.06
CA ILE A 107 -13.13 11.83 7.47
C ILE A 107 -13.10 11.55 8.97
N ALA A 108 -14.25 11.70 9.62
CA ALA A 108 -14.45 11.33 11.01
C ALA A 108 -14.97 9.89 11.08
N VAL A 109 -14.23 9.01 11.74
CA VAL A 109 -14.55 7.59 11.82
C VAL A 109 -14.72 7.16 13.27
N VAL A 110 -15.82 6.47 13.58
CA VAL A 110 -16.06 5.95 14.94
C VAL A 110 -15.27 4.66 15.15
N ARG A 111 -14.49 4.62 16.23
CA ARG A 111 -13.66 3.49 16.66
C ARG A 111 -13.76 3.31 18.18
N THR A 112 -13.25 2.18 18.68
CA THR A 112 -13.17 1.93 20.12
C THR A 112 -11.92 2.59 20.71
N HIS A 113 -11.93 2.91 22.00
CA HIS A 113 -10.73 3.36 22.72
C HIS A 113 -9.57 2.36 22.59
N GLN A 114 -9.88 1.06 22.68
CA GLN A 114 -8.89 0.00 22.50
C GLN A 114 -8.16 0.08 21.14
N TYR A 115 -8.88 0.43 20.06
CA TYR A 115 -8.28 0.61 18.74
C TYR A 115 -7.32 1.81 18.72
N VAL A 116 -7.74 2.92 19.33
CA VAL A 116 -6.91 4.14 19.45
C VAL A 116 -5.65 3.86 20.26
N ASP A 117 -5.78 3.20 21.41
CA ASP A 117 -4.66 2.83 22.29
C ASP A 117 -3.68 1.90 21.57
N GLN A 118 -4.19 0.90 20.83
CA GLN A 118 -3.36 -0.01 20.07
C GLN A 118 -2.53 0.72 19.02
N LEU A 119 -3.15 1.60 18.22
CA LEU A 119 -2.40 2.34 17.20
C LEU A 119 -1.43 3.35 17.82
N THR A 120 -1.81 4.03 18.90
CA THR A 120 -0.93 4.96 19.62
C THR A 120 0.30 4.22 20.17
N SER A 121 0.12 2.98 20.66
CA SER A 121 1.23 2.13 21.15
C SER A 121 2.24 1.75 20.06
N THR A 122 1.85 1.81 18.79
CA THR A 122 2.75 1.61 17.64
C THR A 122 3.53 2.87 17.24
N GLY A 123 3.34 3.98 17.96
CA GLY A 123 4.00 5.26 17.68
C GLY A 123 3.27 6.11 16.62
N MET A 124 2.06 5.73 16.22
CA MET A 124 1.22 6.57 15.36
C MET A 124 0.67 7.75 16.17
N ASP A 125 0.85 8.96 15.63
CA ASP A 125 0.19 10.16 16.14
C ASP A 125 -1.25 10.21 15.58
N LEU A 126 -2.24 10.15 16.47
CA LEU A 126 -3.66 10.06 16.12
C LEU A 126 -4.41 11.28 16.64
N LEU A 127 -5.11 11.97 15.73
CA LEU A 127 -6.11 12.94 16.13
C LEU A 127 -7.40 12.20 16.45
N SER A 128 -7.77 12.18 17.74
CA SER A 128 -9.02 11.57 18.19
C SER A 128 -9.71 12.37 19.28
N GLU A 129 -11.04 12.24 19.35
CA GLU A 129 -11.90 12.86 20.36
C GLU A 129 -12.75 11.79 21.04
N PRO A 130 -12.99 11.89 22.35
CA PRO A 130 -13.86 10.95 23.05
C PRO A 130 -15.32 11.08 22.58
N LEU A 131 -15.99 9.94 22.44
CA LEU A 131 -17.42 9.80 22.21
C LEU A 131 -18.07 9.09 23.41
N VAL A 132 -19.38 8.83 23.37
CA VAL A 132 -20.10 8.13 24.44
C VAL A 132 -19.58 6.70 24.65
N GLY A 133 -19.39 6.33 25.92
CA GLY A 133 -18.93 5.00 26.31
C GLY A 133 -17.47 4.76 25.96
N GLU A 134 -17.19 3.60 25.36
CA GLU A 134 -15.83 3.18 24.97
C GLU A 134 -15.50 3.53 23.51
N LEU A 135 -16.15 4.56 22.97
CA LEU A 135 -16.00 4.99 21.59
C LEU A 135 -15.23 6.30 21.51
N ALA A 136 -14.49 6.47 20.43
CA ALA A 136 -13.84 7.69 20.03
C ALA A 136 -14.10 7.98 18.55
N ILE A 137 -14.10 9.27 18.22
CA ILE A 137 -14.00 9.75 16.85
C ILE A 137 -12.52 9.83 16.50
N VAL A 138 -12.11 9.16 15.43
CA VAL A 138 -10.75 9.21 14.89
C VAL A 138 -10.81 9.93 13.55
N TYR A 139 -9.99 10.96 13.37
CA TYR A 139 -9.89 11.68 12.11
C TYR A 139 -8.86 11.00 11.21
N MET A 140 -9.29 10.56 10.02
CA MET A 140 -8.47 9.84 9.06
C MET A 140 -8.48 10.57 7.71
N ALA A 141 -7.41 10.42 6.93
CA ALA A 141 -7.40 10.88 5.55
C ALA A 141 -8.06 9.82 4.64
N ASP A 142 -9.11 10.20 3.92
CA ASP A 142 -9.71 9.41 2.84
C ASP A 142 -8.89 9.64 1.57
N LEU A 143 -8.00 8.70 1.28
CA LEU A 143 -7.11 8.78 0.13
C LEU A 143 -7.63 7.87 -0.99
N PRO A 144 -7.45 8.22 -2.28
CA PRO A 144 -8.05 7.49 -3.42
C PRO A 144 -7.74 5.99 -3.50
N ASN A 145 -6.81 5.50 -2.69
CA ASN A 145 -6.34 4.12 -2.66
C ASN A 145 -6.40 3.50 -1.23
N SER A 146 -7.13 4.11 -0.27
CA SER A 146 -7.34 3.56 1.08
C SER A 146 -8.42 2.48 1.14
#